data_AF-A0A176FLX2-F1
#
_entry.id   AF-A0A176FLX2-F1
#
_cell.length_a   1.000
_cell.length_b   1.000
_cell.length_c   1.000
_cell.angle_alpha   90.00
_cell.angle_beta   90.00
_cell.angle_gamma   90.00
#
_symmetry.space_group_name_H-M   'P 1'
#
loop_
_entity.id
_entity.type
_entity.pdbx_description
1 polymer ?
#
loop_
_entity_poly.entity_id
_entity_poly.type
_entity_poly.pdbx_seq_one_letter_code
_entity_poly.pdbx_strand_id
1 'polypeptide(L)'
;MTKDLLIDRALLAAIAIVCVVSYIIHLWDPVYFTTVYAFEDRLVEYATALFLLVASGILVSNALSLRAKGLTLAAILTAVYALLFFLGAGEEISWGQRIFGWESGEFFQENNKQKETNFHNLVVGGTHLTKTIFGTGLTAVILLYLIALPLLYPRVGLIRRLADRLAVPVPGLRHTLFAVAASLVIVAMGDQNRKWEVYELIFSLLMVSIFLLPQNRHATR
;
A
#
# COMPACT_ATOMS: atom_id res chain seq x y z
N MET A 1 4.37 10.95 -21.50
CA MET A 1 2.97 10.68 -21.09
C MET A 1 2.52 9.27 -21.50
N THR A 2 2.79 8.83 -22.73
CA THR A 2 2.39 7.50 -23.23
C THR A 2 2.96 6.34 -22.41
N LYS A 3 4.24 6.40 -21.99
CA LYS A 3 4.88 5.37 -21.15
C LYS A 3 4.22 5.24 -19.77
N ASP A 4 4.05 6.35 -19.05
CA ASP A 4 3.41 6.33 -17.72
C ASP A 4 1.98 5.76 -17.77
N LEU A 5 1.24 6.07 -18.84
CA LEU A 5 -0.10 5.53 -19.05
C LEU A 5 -0.10 4.03 -19.31
N LEU A 6 0.89 3.51 -20.05
CA LEU A 6 1.05 2.07 -20.26
C LEU A 6 1.37 1.34 -18.94
N ILE A 7 2.26 1.90 -18.12
CA ILE A 7 2.62 1.34 -16.82
C ILE A 7 1.41 1.37 -15.87
N ASP A 8 0.69 2.49 -15.79
CA ASP A 8 -0.54 2.62 -15.00
C ASP A 8 -1.58 1.56 -15.39
N ARG A 9 -1.84 1.38 -16.69
CA ARG A 9 -2.75 0.33 -17.18
C ARG A 9 -2.27 -1.07 -16.84
N ALA A 10 -0.97 -1.34 -16.91
CA ALA A 10 -0.41 -2.63 -16.53
C ALA A 10 -0.57 -2.90 -15.03
N LEU A 11 -0.38 -1.90 -14.16
CA LEU A 11 -0.61 -2.01 -12.72
C LEU A 11 -2.08 -2.27 -12.40
N LEU A 12 -3.00 -1.55 -13.06
CA LEU A 12 -4.44 -1.79 -12.93
C LEU A 12 -4.83 -3.20 -13.39
N ALA A 13 -4.29 -3.66 -14.53
CA ALA A 13 -4.50 -5.02 -14.99
C ALA A 13 -3.95 -6.06 -13.98
N ALA A 14 -2.77 -5.81 -13.40
CA ALA A 14 -2.19 -6.67 -12.36
C ALA A 14 -3.11 -6.75 -11.13
N ILE A 15 -3.70 -5.63 -10.68
CA ILE A 15 -4.69 -5.63 -9.58
C ILE A 15 -5.88 -6.53 -9.92
N ALA A 16 -6.45 -6.41 -11.13
CA ALA A 16 -7.56 -7.26 -11.54
C ALA A 16 -7.17 -8.75 -11.57
N ILE A 17 -5.98 -9.08 -12.10
CA ILE A 17 -5.46 -10.45 -12.13
C ILE A 17 -5.29 -10.98 -10.71
N VAL A 18 -4.66 -10.22 -9.81
CA VAL A 18 -4.50 -10.60 -8.40
C VAL A 18 -5.86 -10.86 -7.75
N CYS A 19 -6.85 -9.99 -7.97
CA CYS A 19 -8.21 -10.20 -7.43
C CYS A 19 -8.82 -11.51 -7.94
N VAL A 20 -8.80 -11.74 -9.26
CA VAL A 20 -9.43 -12.92 -9.88
C VAL A 20 -8.73 -14.20 -9.46
N VAL A 21 -7.40 -14.25 -9.54
CA VAL A 21 -6.61 -15.42 -9.16
C VAL A 21 -6.80 -15.74 -7.68
N SER A 22 -6.72 -14.74 -6.80
CA SER A 22 -6.92 -14.93 -5.36
C SER A 22 -8.32 -15.46 -5.05
N TYR A 23 -9.35 -14.92 -5.70
CA TYR A 23 -10.72 -15.36 -5.51
C TYR A 23 -10.96 -16.79 -6.02
N ILE A 24 -10.41 -17.14 -7.19
CA ILE A 24 -10.49 -18.51 -7.73
C ILE A 24 -9.79 -19.50 -6.82
N ILE A 25 -8.56 -19.20 -6.37
CA ILE A 25 -7.82 -20.07 -5.44
C ILE A 25 -8.62 -20.23 -4.15
N HIS A 26 -9.17 -19.15 -3.61
CA HIS A 26 -10.02 -19.20 -2.42
C HIS A 26 -11.24 -20.12 -2.59
N LEU A 27 -11.92 -20.08 -3.73
CA LEU A 27 -13.09 -20.93 -3.98
C LEU A 27 -12.72 -22.40 -4.20
N TRP A 28 -11.59 -22.67 -4.86
CA TRP A 28 -11.19 -24.02 -5.23
C TRP A 28 -10.49 -24.76 -4.08
N ASP A 29 -9.55 -24.10 -3.40
CA ASP A 29 -8.78 -24.67 -2.30
C ASP A 29 -8.53 -23.60 -1.20
N PRO A 30 -9.48 -23.41 -0.28
CA PRO A 30 -9.34 -22.47 0.83
C PRO A 30 -8.15 -22.78 1.75
N VAL A 31 -7.75 -24.05 1.84
CA VAL A 31 -6.60 -24.46 2.67
C VAL A 31 -5.32 -23.99 2.02
N TYR A 32 -5.13 -24.29 0.74
CA TYR A 32 -3.98 -23.80 -0.04
C TYR A 32 -3.92 -22.27 -0.06
N PHE A 33 -5.07 -21.60 -0.19
CA PHE A 33 -5.14 -20.14 -0.10
C PHE A 33 -4.46 -19.63 1.17
N THR A 34 -4.79 -20.23 2.31
CA THR A 34 -4.35 -19.78 3.64
C THR A 34 -2.92 -20.23 3.98
N THR A 35 -2.54 -21.46 3.61
CA THR A 35 -1.28 -22.08 4.06
C THR A 35 -0.14 -21.96 3.06
N VAL A 36 -0.42 -21.56 1.82
CA VAL A 36 0.59 -21.50 0.75
C VAL A 36 0.52 -20.19 -0.03
N TYR A 37 -0.65 -19.78 -0.53
CA TYR A 37 -0.74 -18.63 -1.42
C TYR A 37 -0.58 -17.30 -0.67
N ALA A 38 -1.43 -17.06 0.32
CA ALA A 38 -1.45 -15.87 1.16
C ALA A 38 -0.84 -16.13 2.54
N PHE A 39 0.14 -17.02 2.61
CA PHE A 39 0.88 -17.26 3.86
C PHE A 39 1.96 -16.17 4.03
N GLU A 40 2.26 -15.80 5.27
CA GLU A 40 3.37 -14.91 5.64
C GLU A 40 4.70 -15.44 5.05
N ASP A 41 5.67 -14.55 4.80
CA ASP A 41 7.00 -14.92 4.27
C ASP A 41 6.99 -15.57 2.88
N ARG A 42 5.96 -15.30 2.08
CA ARG A 42 5.81 -15.84 0.71
C ARG A 42 5.56 -14.76 -0.32
N LEU A 43 5.22 -15.21 -1.53
CA LEU A 43 5.13 -14.39 -2.74
C LEU A 43 4.32 -13.10 -2.55
N VAL A 44 3.18 -13.15 -1.84
CA VAL A 44 2.30 -11.99 -1.66
C VAL A 44 2.99 -10.90 -0.83
N GLU A 45 3.55 -11.25 0.32
CA GLU A 45 4.25 -10.33 1.23
C GLU A 45 5.50 -9.72 0.56
N TYR A 46 6.35 -10.55 -0.07
CA TYR A 46 7.51 -10.05 -0.82
C TYR A 46 7.10 -9.12 -1.97
N ALA A 47 5.99 -9.41 -2.65
CA ALA A 47 5.45 -8.53 -3.68
C ALA A 47 4.93 -7.21 -3.08
N THR A 48 4.22 -7.25 -1.95
CA THR A 48 3.78 -6.05 -1.22
C THR A 48 4.97 -5.17 -0.87
N ALA A 49 6.01 -5.73 -0.24
CA ALA A 49 7.22 -5.02 0.13
C ALA A 49 7.92 -4.40 -1.10
N LEU A 50 8.02 -5.15 -2.19
CA LEU A 50 8.59 -4.66 -3.46
C LEU A 50 7.81 -3.46 -4.00
N PHE A 51 6.47 -3.52 -4.05
CA PHE A 51 5.68 -2.43 -4.59
C PHE A 51 5.61 -1.22 -3.65
N LEU A 52 5.67 -1.42 -2.33
CA LEU A 52 5.86 -0.32 -1.36
C LEU A 52 7.22 0.38 -1.58
N LEU A 53 8.29 -0.39 -1.82
CA LEU A 53 9.60 0.16 -2.13
C LEU A 53 9.61 0.91 -3.47
N VAL A 54 8.96 0.37 -4.51
CA VAL A 54 8.78 1.06 -5.80
C VAL A 54 7.99 2.36 -5.61
N ALA A 55 6.92 2.36 -4.82
CA ALA A 55 6.14 3.55 -4.50
C ALA A 55 7.01 4.61 -3.80
N SER A 56 7.84 4.20 -2.84
CA SER A 56 8.83 5.06 -2.20
C SER A 56 9.79 5.69 -3.22
N GLY A 57 10.36 4.89 -4.13
CA GLY A 57 11.26 5.38 -5.17
C GLY A 57 10.62 6.40 -6.12
N ILE A 58 9.36 6.19 -6.50
CA ILE A 58 8.59 7.17 -7.30
C ILE A 58 8.40 8.47 -6.51
N LEU A 59 8.05 8.39 -5.23
CA LEU A 59 7.90 9.57 -4.37
C LEU A 59 9.22 10.33 -4.18
N VAL A 60 10.36 9.64 -4.05
CA VAL A 60 11.68 10.29 -4.05
C VAL A 60 11.91 11.06 -5.36
N SER A 61 11.63 10.43 -6.52
CA SER A 61 11.76 11.10 -7.82
C SER A 61 10.86 12.34 -7.93
N ASN A 62 9.62 12.24 -7.45
CA ASN A 62 8.67 13.33 -7.39
C ASN A 62 9.14 14.46 -6.46
N ALA A 63 9.65 14.13 -5.27
CA ALA A 63 10.20 15.11 -4.31
C ALA A 63 11.39 15.87 -4.91
N LEU A 64 12.29 15.20 -5.62
CA LEU A 64 13.41 15.84 -6.32
C LEU A 64 12.93 16.79 -7.42
N SER A 65 11.90 16.39 -8.17
CA SER A 65 11.28 17.24 -9.21
C SER A 65 10.62 18.49 -8.61
N LEU A 66 9.90 18.35 -7.50
CA LEU A 66 9.29 19.47 -6.77
C LEU A 66 10.36 20.43 -6.20
N ARG A 67 11.46 19.88 -5.66
CA ARG A 67 12.60 20.67 -5.19
C ARG A 67 13.22 21.47 -6.32
N ALA A 68 13.41 20.87 -7.50
CA ALA A 68 13.95 21.55 -8.68
C ALA A 68 13.05 22.70 -9.17
N LYS A 69 11.74 22.65 -8.89
CA LYS A 69 10.76 23.71 -9.17
C LYS A 69 10.69 24.80 -8.07
N GLY A 70 11.52 24.71 -7.03
CA GLY A 70 11.49 25.64 -5.89
C GLY A 70 10.33 25.41 -4.91
N LEU A 71 9.59 24.30 -5.03
CA LEU A 71 8.46 23.97 -4.17
C LEU A 71 8.94 23.21 -2.92
N THR A 72 9.74 23.87 -2.07
CA THR A 72 10.43 23.24 -0.94
C THR A 72 9.51 22.51 0.03
N LEU A 73 8.39 23.13 0.43
CA LEU A 73 7.45 22.49 1.36
C LEU A 73 6.84 21.21 0.75
N ALA A 74 6.41 21.27 -0.51
CA ALA A 74 5.86 20.12 -1.23
C ALA A 74 6.90 18.99 -1.37
N ALA A 75 8.16 19.33 -1.64
CA ALA A 75 9.25 18.37 -1.72
C ALA A 75 9.52 17.68 -0.37
N ILE A 76 9.53 18.43 0.73
CA ILE A 76 9.71 17.88 2.09
C ILE A 76 8.56 16.94 2.44
N LEU A 77 7.30 17.36 2.21
CA LEU A 77 6.13 16.53 2.47
C LEU A 77 6.16 15.24 1.63
N THR A 78 6.50 15.35 0.35
CA THR A 78 6.62 14.19 -0.54
C THR A 78 7.76 13.25 -0.11
N ALA A 79 8.88 13.79 0.41
CA ALA A 79 9.95 12.98 0.96
C ALA A 79 9.54 12.26 2.26
N VAL A 80 8.72 12.89 3.10
CA VAL A 80 8.11 12.23 4.27
C VAL A 80 7.22 11.08 3.81
N TYR A 81 6.39 11.28 2.78
CA TYR A 81 5.59 10.18 2.21
C TYR A 81 6.49 9.06 1.69
N ALA A 82 7.58 9.38 0.98
CA ALA A 82 8.53 8.39 0.50
C ALA A 82 9.14 7.57 1.65
N LEU A 83 9.51 8.23 2.75
CA LEU A 83 10.03 7.57 3.94
C LEU A 83 8.99 6.63 4.54
N LEU A 84 7.73 7.05 4.69
CA LEU A 84 6.67 6.19 5.23
C LEU A 84 6.48 4.90 4.42
N PHE A 85 6.52 4.99 3.08
CA PHE A 85 6.45 3.81 2.21
C PHE A 85 7.71 2.93 2.28
N PHE A 86 8.89 3.53 2.47
CA PHE A 86 10.12 2.77 2.71
C PHE A 86 10.09 2.02 4.04
N LEU A 87 9.64 2.68 5.11
CA LEU A 87 9.44 2.04 6.41
C LEU A 87 8.44 0.88 6.28
N GLY A 88 7.30 1.11 5.61
CA GLY A 88 6.32 0.06 5.34
C GLY A 88 6.93 -1.14 4.60
N ALA A 89 7.68 -0.89 3.53
CA ALA A 89 8.39 -1.97 2.81
C ALA A 89 9.35 -2.74 3.71
N GLY A 90 10.11 -2.04 4.57
CA GLY A 90 11.00 -2.66 5.55
C GLY A 90 10.24 -3.53 6.56
N GLU A 91 9.15 -3.02 7.11
CA GLU A 91 8.31 -3.73 8.07
C GLU A 91 7.77 -5.06 7.50
N GLU A 92 7.31 -5.06 6.24
CA GLU A 92 6.80 -6.27 5.56
C GLU A 92 7.85 -7.39 5.44
N ILE A 93 9.13 -7.06 5.19
CA ILE A 93 10.21 -8.07 5.03
C ILE A 93 11.11 -8.19 6.27
N SER A 94 10.64 -7.72 7.42
CA SER A 94 11.39 -7.72 8.67
C SER A 94 12.77 -7.09 8.53
N TRP A 95 12.80 -5.98 7.81
CA TRP A 95 13.98 -5.19 7.47
C TRP A 95 15.07 -5.95 6.70
N GLY A 96 14.75 -7.14 6.18
CA GLY A 96 15.70 -8.04 5.52
C GLY A 96 16.28 -9.11 6.45
N GLN A 97 15.80 -9.24 7.70
CA GLN A 97 16.30 -10.22 8.66
C GLN A 97 16.29 -11.64 8.07
N ARG A 98 15.20 -12.03 7.42
CA ARG A 98 15.06 -13.35 6.80
C ARG A 98 16.04 -13.58 5.64
N ILE A 99 16.47 -12.50 4.97
CA ILE A 99 17.35 -12.56 3.81
C ILE A 99 18.81 -12.67 4.25
N PHE A 100 19.21 -11.90 5.26
CA PHE A 100 20.59 -11.81 5.71
C PHE A 100 20.90 -12.65 6.96
N GLY A 101 19.87 -13.18 7.62
CA GLY A 101 19.99 -14.17 8.69
C GLY A 101 20.50 -13.64 10.03
N TRP A 102 20.29 -12.36 10.36
CA TRP A 102 20.63 -11.87 11.70
C TRP A 102 19.58 -12.25 12.74
N GLU A 103 19.98 -12.27 14.01
CA GLU A 103 19.08 -12.50 15.13
C GLU A 103 18.41 -11.20 15.58
N SER A 104 17.12 -11.28 15.95
CA SER A 104 16.42 -10.13 16.53
C SER A 104 16.86 -9.91 17.97
N GLY A 105 16.86 -8.65 18.42
CA GLY A 105 17.18 -8.29 19.80
C GLY A 105 16.18 -8.86 20.82
N GLU A 106 16.58 -8.87 22.10
CA GLU A 106 15.82 -9.44 23.23
C GLU A 106 14.36 -8.95 23.27
N PHE A 107 14.14 -7.65 23.09
CA PHE A 107 12.79 -7.07 23.02
C PHE A 107 11.90 -7.77 21.97
N PHE A 108 12.42 -8.02 20.76
CA PHE A 108 11.65 -8.66 19.70
C PHE A 108 11.51 -10.16 19.93
N GLN A 109 12.51 -10.82 20.52
CA GLN A 109 12.41 -12.24 20.90
C GLN A 109 11.26 -12.49 21.89
N GLU A 110 11.00 -11.53 22.78
CA GLU A 110 9.96 -11.63 23.81
C GLU A 110 8.58 -11.15 23.33
N ASN A 111 8.55 -10.12 22.47
CA ASN A 111 7.32 -9.39 22.15
C ASN A 111 6.85 -9.55 20.70
N ASN A 112 7.63 -10.18 19.82
CA ASN A 112 7.28 -10.42 18.42
C ASN A 112 6.85 -11.88 18.22
N LYS A 113 5.71 -12.11 17.56
CA LYS A 113 5.18 -13.47 17.35
C LYS A 113 6.13 -14.37 16.56
N GLN A 114 6.82 -13.80 15.58
CA GLN A 114 7.74 -14.51 14.71
C GLN A 114 9.20 -14.35 15.14
N LYS A 115 9.46 -13.66 16.26
CA LYS A 115 10.81 -13.35 16.76
C LYS A 115 11.64 -12.57 15.74
N GLU A 116 11.00 -11.59 15.14
CA GLU A 116 11.59 -10.77 14.08
C GLU A 116 11.77 -9.31 14.50
N THR A 117 12.77 -8.66 13.91
CA THR A 117 13.07 -7.24 14.05
C THR A 117 12.08 -6.43 13.20
N ASN A 118 10.80 -6.48 13.55
CA ASN A 118 9.77 -5.61 12.99
C ASN A 118 8.72 -5.25 14.04
N PHE A 119 8.04 -4.14 13.82
CA PHE A 119 6.85 -3.76 14.57
C PHE A 119 5.60 -4.48 14.04
N HIS A 120 5.62 -4.89 12.76
CA HIS A 120 4.50 -5.55 12.09
C HIS A 120 4.02 -6.82 12.80
N ASN A 121 4.91 -7.60 13.42
CA ASN A 121 4.60 -8.86 14.10
C ASN A 121 4.56 -8.76 15.63
N LEU A 122 4.58 -7.55 16.20
CA LEU A 122 4.49 -7.37 17.65
C LEU A 122 3.14 -7.81 18.20
N VAL A 123 3.18 -8.38 19.41
CA VAL A 123 2.03 -8.80 20.20
C VAL A 123 1.93 -7.89 21.42
N VAL A 124 0.84 -7.14 21.53
CA VAL A 124 0.56 -6.26 22.68
C VAL A 124 -0.77 -6.68 23.30
N GLY A 125 -0.77 -7.00 24.59
CA GLY A 125 -1.97 -7.44 25.31
C GLY A 125 -2.62 -8.71 24.73
N GLY A 126 -1.83 -9.60 24.13
CA GLY A 126 -2.31 -10.83 23.49
C GLY A 126 -2.90 -10.64 22.08
N THR A 127 -2.83 -9.42 21.52
CA THR A 127 -3.30 -9.13 20.15
C THR A 127 -2.16 -8.69 19.24
N HIS A 128 -2.25 -9.06 17.97
CA HIS A 128 -1.34 -8.57 16.94
C HIS A 128 -1.50 -7.05 16.78
N LEU A 129 -0.43 -6.31 17.04
CA LEU A 129 -0.43 -4.84 17.05
C LEU A 129 -0.92 -4.26 15.71
N THR A 130 -0.49 -4.87 14.61
CA THR A 130 -0.90 -4.50 13.26
C THR A 130 -2.38 -4.75 12.99
N LYS A 131 -2.95 -5.88 13.40
CA LYS A 131 -4.40 -6.12 13.26
C LYS A 131 -5.24 -5.08 14.01
N THR A 132 -4.71 -4.53 15.10
CA THR A 132 -5.39 -3.51 15.91
C THR A 132 -5.20 -2.09 15.37
N ILE A 133 -3.99 -1.73 14.89
CA ILE A 133 -3.68 -0.38 14.39
C ILE A 133 -4.01 -0.21 12.89
N PHE A 134 -3.73 -1.23 12.08
CA PHE A 134 -3.99 -1.29 10.64
C PHE A 134 -5.33 -1.96 10.28
N GLY A 135 -6.16 -2.28 11.29
CA GLY A 135 -7.48 -2.88 11.11
C GLY A 135 -8.52 -1.99 10.42
N THR A 136 -9.79 -2.18 10.79
CA THR A 136 -10.97 -1.52 10.17
C THR A 136 -10.87 0.01 10.08
N GLY A 137 -10.24 0.66 11.07
CA GLY A 137 -10.04 2.11 11.07
C GLY A 137 -9.15 2.62 9.93
N LEU A 138 -7.96 2.04 9.75
CA LEU A 138 -7.06 2.43 8.67
C LEU A 138 -7.66 2.11 7.30
N THR A 139 -8.30 0.96 7.16
CA THR A 139 -9.02 0.59 5.93
C THR A 139 -10.08 1.65 5.60
N ALA A 140 -10.86 2.12 6.58
CA ALA A 140 -11.85 3.16 6.37
C ALA A 140 -11.22 4.49 5.91
N VAL A 141 -10.08 4.90 6.51
CA VAL A 141 -9.35 6.11 6.11
C VAL A 141 -8.82 5.98 4.68
N ILE A 142 -8.24 4.83 4.33
CA ILE A 142 -7.74 4.56 2.97
C ILE A 142 -8.88 4.58 1.96
N LEU A 143 -10.03 3.97 2.25
CA LEU A 143 -11.19 4.00 1.37
C LEU A 143 -11.77 5.41 1.23
N LEU A 144 -11.79 6.20 2.30
CA LEU A 144 -12.17 7.61 2.24
C LEU A 144 -11.23 8.38 1.31
N TYR A 145 -9.92 8.15 1.39
CA TYR A 145 -8.93 8.71 0.47
C TYR A 145 -9.15 8.24 -0.98
N LEU A 146 -9.37 6.94 -1.23
CA LEU A 146 -9.52 6.37 -2.57
C LEU A 146 -10.86 6.69 -3.25
N ILE A 147 -11.90 7.00 -2.48
CA ILE A 147 -13.26 7.24 -3.00
C ILE A 147 -13.62 8.73 -2.88
N ALA A 148 -13.55 9.33 -1.69
CA ALA A 148 -14.04 10.69 -1.50
C ALA A 148 -13.09 11.73 -2.10
N LEU A 149 -11.78 11.59 -1.94
CA LEU A 149 -10.83 12.58 -2.46
C LEU A 149 -10.92 12.78 -4.00
N PRO A 150 -10.88 11.74 -4.87
CA PRO A 150 -11.05 11.92 -6.31
C PRO A 150 -12.36 12.61 -6.71
N LEU A 151 -13.43 12.35 -5.96
CA LEU A 151 -14.75 12.93 -6.23
C LEU A 151 -14.83 14.38 -5.76
N LEU A 152 -14.25 14.70 -4.61
CA LEU A 152 -14.33 16.02 -4.01
C LEU A 152 -13.29 16.99 -4.55
N TYR A 153 -12.11 16.51 -4.96
CA TYR A 153 -11.01 17.32 -5.48
C TYR A 153 -11.44 18.28 -6.63
N PRO A 154 -12.15 17.84 -7.69
CA PRO A 154 -12.59 18.76 -8.74
C PRO A 154 -13.78 19.65 -8.35
N ARG A 155 -14.49 19.33 -7.25
CA ARG A 155 -15.77 19.98 -6.88
C ARG A 155 -15.64 20.98 -5.73
N VAL A 156 -14.67 20.79 -4.83
CA VAL A 156 -14.55 21.56 -3.59
C VAL A 156 -13.21 22.30 -3.57
N GLY A 157 -13.26 23.63 -3.74
CA GLY A 157 -12.05 24.47 -3.83
C GLY A 157 -11.16 24.45 -2.58
N LEU A 158 -11.72 24.22 -1.39
CA LEU A 158 -10.91 24.01 -0.17
C LEU A 158 -10.10 22.72 -0.25
N ILE A 159 -10.73 21.60 -0.63
CA ILE A 159 -10.07 20.29 -0.76
C ILE A 159 -8.99 20.34 -1.83
N ARG A 160 -9.27 20.95 -2.99
CA ARG A 160 -8.27 21.16 -4.03
C ARG A 160 -7.04 21.91 -3.52
N ARG A 161 -7.25 23.04 -2.84
CA ARG A 161 -6.15 23.86 -2.30
C ARG A 161 -5.34 23.12 -1.24
N LEU A 162 -6.00 22.39 -0.34
CA LEU A 162 -5.31 21.60 0.68
C LEU A 162 -4.51 20.45 0.07
N ALA A 163 -5.12 19.67 -0.84
CA ALA A 163 -4.43 18.56 -1.51
C ALA A 163 -3.21 19.05 -2.31
N ASP A 164 -3.34 20.14 -3.07
CA ASP A 164 -2.22 20.68 -3.85
C ASP A 164 -1.14 21.29 -2.94
N ARG A 165 -1.51 22.02 -1.87
CA ARG A 165 -0.55 22.62 -0.92
C ARG A 165 0.23 21.58 -0.14
N LEU A 166 -0.42 20.48 0.22
CA LEU A 166 0.19 19.36 0.94
C LEU A 166 0.88 18.36 0.00
N ALA A 167 0.84 18.59 -1.32
CA ALA A 167 1.34 17.67 -2.35
C ALA A 167 0.77 16.25 -2.21
N VAL A 168 -0.49 16.13 -1.75
CA VAL A 168 -1.17 14.85 -1.63
C VAL A 168 -1.48 14.34 -3.04
N PRO A 169 -0.98 13.15 -3.44
CA PRO A 169 -1.35 12.53 -4.71
C PRO A 169 -2.84 12.21 -4.70
N VAL A 170 -3.60 12.84 -5.60
CA VAL A 170 -5.05 12.62 -5.70
C VAL A 170 -5.28 11.42 -6.62
N PRO A 171 -5.97 10.36 -6.15
CA PRO A 171 -6.35 9.25 -7.02
C PRO A 171 -7.22 9.74 -8.18
N GLY A 172 -7.21 9.05 -9.33
CA GLY A 172 -8.20 9.27 -10.38
C GLY A 172 -9.38 8.31 -10.22
N LEU A 173 -10.48 8.56 -10.95
CA LEU A 173 -11.68 7.70 -10.89
C LEU A 173 -11.39 6.24 -11.28
N ARG A 174 -10.36 5.99 -12.10
CA ARG A 174 -9.90 4.62 -12.40
C ARG A 174 -9.33 3.94 -11.16
N HIS A 175 -8.55 4.63 -10.33
CA HIS A 175 -8.06 4.06 -9.07
C HIS A 175 -9.23 3.79 -8.12
N THR A 176 -10.22 4.68 -8.05
CA THR A 176 -11.46 4.47 -7.28
C THR A 176 -12.21 3.22 -7.73
N LEU A 177 -12.40 3.04 -9.04
CA LEU A 177 -13.10 1.87 -9.60
C LEU A 177 -12.41 0.58 -9.18
N PHE A 178 -11.08 0.49 -9.35
CA PHE A 178 -10.32 -0.70 -8.99
C PHE A 178 -10.26 -0.91 -7.48
N ALA A 179 -10.15 0.15 -6.68
CA ALA A 179 -10.21 0.07 -5.21
C ALA A 179 -11.54 -0.52 -4.75
N VAL A 180 -12.68 0.00 -5.25
CA VAL A 180 -14.01 -0.51 -4.90
C VAL A 180 -14.20 -1.94 -5.37
N ALA A 181 -13.83 -2.26 -6.62
CA ALA A 181 -13.93 -3.61 -7.14
C ALA A 181 -13.10 -4.61 -6.31
N ALA A 182 -11.87 -4.26 -5.96
CA ALA A 182 -11.02 -5.07 -5.09
C ALA A 182 -11.63 -5.23 -3.69
N SER A 183 -12.12 -4.16 -3.07
CA SER A 183 -12.80 -4.23 -1.77
C SER A 183 -13.98 -5.19 -1.80
N LEU A 184 -14.80 -5.17 -2.86
CA LEU A 184 -15.93 -6.07 -3.01
C LEU A 184 -15.49 -7.53 -3.12
N VAL A 185 -14.41 -7.81 -3.86
CA VAL A 185 -13.82 -9.16 -3.95
C VAL A 185 -13.33 -9.63 -2.56
N ILE A 186 -12.58 -8.79 -1.84
CA ILE A 186 -12.07 -9.12 -0.50
C ILE A 186 -13.21 -9.33 0.50
N VAL A 187 -14.30 -8.56 0.41
CA VAL A 187 -15.50 -8.79 1.23
C VAL A 187 -16.17 -10.11 0.84
N ALA A 188 -16.30 -10.42 -0.45
CA ALA A 188 -16.90 -11.65 -0.94
C ALA A 188 -16.14 -12.93 -0.55
N MET A 189 -14.86 -12.83 -0.18
CA MET A 189 -14.07 -13.94 0.36
C MET A 189 -14.44 -14.32 1.81
N GLY A 190 -15.40 -13.64 2.45
CA GLY A 190 -15.92 -14.03 3.77
C GLY A 190 -14.85 -13.99 4.87
N ASP A 191 -14.90 -14.93 5.82
CA ASP A 191 -14.05 -14.95 7.02
C ASP A 191 -12.64 -15.52 6.80
N GLN A 192 -12.13 -15.47 5.58
CA GLN A 192 -10.77 -15.90 5.27
C GLN A 192 -9.75 -14.99 5.93
N ASN A 193 -9.07 -15.48 6.96
CA ASN A 193 -8.14 -14.69 7.77
C ASN A 193 -6.99 -14.06 6.98
N ARG A 194 -6.51 -14.73 5.93
CA ARG A 194 -5.35 -14.31 5.12
C ARG A 194 -5.70 -13.44 3.91
N LYS A 195 -6.98 -13.08 3.71
CA LYS A 195 -7.37 -12.20 2.60
C LYS A 195 -6.77 -10.80 2.69
N TRP A 196 -6.37 -10.38 3.88
CA TRP A 196 -5.78 -9.06 4.14
C TRP A 196 -4.39 -8.92 3.49
N GLU A 197 -3.59 -9.98 3.47
CA GLU A 197 -2.27 -10.02 2.78
C GLU A 197 -2.43 -9.66 1.29
N VAL A 198 -3.43 -10.27 0.64
CA VAL A 198 -3.77 -9.99 -0.76
C VAL A 198 -4.23 -8.55 -0.92
N TYR A 199 -4.97 -8.03 0.05
CA TYR A 199 -5.47 -6.67 0.00
C TYR A 199 -4.37 -5.62 0.16
N GLU A 200 -3.35 -5.90 0.97
CA GLU A 200 -2.13 -5.09 1.09
C GLU A 200 -1.31 -5.10 -0.20
N LEU A 201 -1.21 -6.23 -0.90
CA LEU A 201 -0.62 -6.29 -2.23
C LEU A 201 -1.39 -5.43 -3.24
N ILE A 202 -2.72 -5.52 -3.25
CA ILE A 202 -3.57 -4.67 -4.11
C ILE A 202 -3.37 -3.19 -3.78
N PHE A 203 -3.31 -2.86 -2.49
CA PHE A 203 -3.06 -1.50 -2.01
C PHE A 203 -1.71 -0.97 -2.49
N SER A 204 -0.63 -1.74 -2.34
CA SER A 204 0.71 -1.31 -2.77
C SER A 204 0.77 -1.05 -4.29
N LEU A 205 0.15 -1.92 -5.11
CA LEU A 205 0.00 -1.71 -6.56
C LEU A 205 -0.80 -0.44 -6.89
N LEU A 206 -1.90 -0.19 -6.17
CA LEU A 206 -2.70 1.03 -6.33
C LEU A 206 -1.89 2.28 -6.00
N MET A 207 -1.09 2.25 -4.92
CA MET A 207 -0.25 3.38 -4.51
C MET A 207 0.81 3.69 -5.57
N VAL A 208 1.46 2.67 -6.15
CA VAL A 208 2.38 2.87 -7.29
C VAL A 208 1.67 3.55 -8.46
N SER A 209 0.47 3.08 -8.82
CA SER A 209 -0.33 3.67 -9.91
C SER A 209 -0.70 5.13 -9.64
N ILE A 210 -1.11 5.43 -8.41
CA ILE A 210 -1.50 6.78 -7.97
C ILE A 210 -0.30 7.72 -7.96
N PHE A 211 0.85 7.31 -7.43
CA PHE A 211 2.03 8.18 -7.36
C PHE A 211 2.67 8.40 -8.73
N LEU A 212 2.51 7.43 -9.64
CA LEU A 212 2.93 7.57 -11.01
C LEU A 212 2.03 8.54 -11.78
N LEU A 213 0.70 8.36 -11.73
CA LEU A 213 -0.27 9.09 -12.55
C LEU A 213 -1.45 9.63 -11.71
N PRO A 214 -1.20 10.57 -10.77
CA PRO A 214 -2.27 11.18 -9.97
C PRO A 214 -3.09 12.16 -10.81
N GLN A 215 -4.26 12.54 -10.31
CA GLN A 215 -5.11 13.56 -10.94
C GLN A 215 -4.46 14.96 -10.90
N ASN A 216 -3.69 15.27 -9.85
CA ASN A 216 -3.09 16.59 -9.60
C ASN A 216 -1.57 16.62 -9.83
N ARG A 217 -1.11 16.05 -10.95
CA ARG A 217 0.32 15.95 -11.31
C ARG A 217 1.10 17.26 -11.19
N HIS A 218 0.47 18.40 -11.47
CA HIS A 218 1.11 19.73 -11.37
C HIS A 218 1.54 20.09 -9.94
N ALA A 219 0.93 19.49 -8.92
CA ALA A 219 1.20 19.77 -7.52
C ALA A 219 2.07 18.69 -6.84
N THR A 220 2.30 17.55 -7.50
CA THR A 220 2.92 16.37 -6.90
C THR A 220 4.17 15.90 -7.62
N ARG A 221 4.55 16.54 -8.73
CA ARG A 221 5.74 16.26 -9.53
C ARG A 221 6.19 17.52 -10.22
#